data_AF-A0A4Y2CI01-F1
#
_entry.id   AF-A0A4Y2CI01-F1
#
_cell.length_a   1.000
_cell.length_b   1.000
_cell.length_c   1.000
_cell.angle_alpha   90.00
_cell.angle_beta   90.00
_cell.angle_gamma   90.00
#
_symmetry.space_group_name_H-M   'P 1'
#
loop_
_entity.id
_entity.type
_entity.pdbx_description
1 polymer ?
#
loop_
_entity_poly.entity_id
_entity_poly.type
_entity_poly.pdbx_seq_one_letter_code
_entity_poly.pdbx_strand_id
1 'polypeptide(L)'
;MGAGKVRKWVRVFKAGRDNVHDESRSGRPSVITDDMVASVEAKILENRRFTISTLSNDFPEVSRSVMYKIVSEKLNFKKLFSR
;
A
#
# COMPACT_ATOMS: atom_id res chain seq x y z
N MET A 1 -21.17 5.70 -29.57
CA MET A 1 -21.50 5.02 -28.29
C MET A 1 -22.64 4.05 -28.54
N GLY A 2 -22.52 2.77 -28.17
CA GLY A 2 -23.61 1.81 -28.35
C GLY A 2 -24.77 2.06 -27.37
N ALA A 3 -26.01 1.77 -27.78
CA ALA A 3 -27.23 2.01 -27.01
C ALA A 3 -27.19 1.43 -25.56
N GLY A 4 -26.45 0.34 -25.34
CA GLY A 4 -26.28 -0.27 -24.01
C GLY A 4 -25.51 0.61 -23.00
N LYS A 5 -24.53 1.40 -23.44
CA LYS A 5 -23.78 2.33 -22.57
C LYS A 5 -24.67 3.50 -22.16
N VAL A 6 -25.47 4.03 -23.10
CA VAL A 6 -26.42 5.12 -22.86
C VAL A 6 -27.45 4.70 -21.79
N ARG A 7 -28.05 3.51 -21.93
CA ARG A 7 -29.02 2.99 -20.95
C ARG A 7 -28.42 2.82 -19.54
N LYS A 8 -27.16 2.39 -19.43
CA LYS A 8 -26.46 2.29 -18.14
C LYS A 8 -26.29 3.66 -17.49
N TRP A 9 -25.78 4.64 -18.22
CA TRP A 9 -25.59 6.00 -17.70
C TRP A 9 -26.90 6.66 -17.30
N VAL A 10 -27.96 6.56 -18.12
CA VAL A 10 -29.29 7.07 -17.77
C VAL A 10 -29.79 6.51 -16.44
N ARG A 11 -29.60 5.21 -16.18
CA ARG A 11 -29.98 4.60 -14.90
C ARG A 11 -29.17 5.14 -13.74
N VAL A 12 -27.86 5.28 -13.92
CA VAL A 12 -26.93 5.70 -12.86
C VAL A 12 -27.15 7.19 -12.48
N PHE A 13 -27.41 8.06 -13.46
CA PHE A 13 -27.79 9.46 -13.19
C PHE A 13 -29.16 9.55 -12.51
N LYS A 14 -30.16 8.77 -12.96
CA LYS A 14 -31.47 8.70 -12.27
C LYS A 14 -31.39 8.16 -10.85
N ALA A 15 -30.36 7.37 -10.54
CA ALA A 15 -30.09 6.88 -9.19
C ALA A 15 -29.35 7.89 -8.30
N GLY A 16 -29.15 9.13 -8.77
CA GLY A 16 -28.58 10.22 -7.97
C GLY A 16 -27.07 10.43 -8.09
N ARG A 17 -26.37 9.70 -8.98
CA ARG A 17 -24.97 10.05 -9.30
C ARG A 17 -24.97 11.32 -10.13
N ASP A 18 -24.25 12.34 -9.67
CA ASP A 18 -24.03 13.61 -10.35
C ASP A 18 -22.64 13.72 -11.01
N ASN A 19 -21.68 12.88 -10.57
CA ASN A 19 -20.32 12.86 -11.09
C ASN A 19 -20.16 12.01 -12.37
N VAL A 20 -19.57 12.62 -13.40
CA VAL A 20 -19.27 11.98 -14.71
C VAL A 20 -17.95 11.17 -14.67
N HIS A 21 -17.07 11.41 -13.70
CA HIS A 21 -15.81 10.68 -13.60
C HIS A 21 -16.03 9.22 -13.20
N ASP A 22 -15.18 8.33 -13.72
CA ASP A 22 -15.13 6.93 -13.31
C ASP A 22 -14.90 6.84 -11.78
N GLU A 23 -15.52 5.85 -11.14
CA GLU A 23 -15.17 5.52 -9.76
C GLU A 23 -13.72 5.02 -9.69
N SER A 24 -13.10 5.22 -8.53
CA SER A 24 -11.78 4.67 -8.24
C SER A 24 -11.77 3.18 -8.58
N ARG A 25 -10.92 2.80 -9.53
CA ARG A 25 -10.79 1.39 -9.90
C ARG A 25 -10.19 0.64 -8.71
N SER A 26 -10.71 -0.55 -8.44
CA SER A 26 -10.02 -1.50 -7.59
C SER A 26 -8.66 -1.80 -8.24
N GLY A 27 -7.59 -1.22 -7.68
CA GLY A 27 -6.23 -1.48 -8.11
C GLY A 27 -5.81 -2.91 -7.77
N ARG A 28 -4.58 -3.28 -8.14
CA ARG A 28 -3.98 -4.52 -7.65
C ARG A 28 -3.85 -4.43 -6.13
N PRO A 29 -4.34 -5.43 -5.36
CA PRO A 29 -4.11 -5.48 -3.92
C PRO A 29 -2.61 -5.37 -3.63
N SER A 30 -2.25 -4.46 -2.72
CA SER A 30 -0.89 -4.35 -2.24
C SER A 30 -0.52 -5.64 -1.51
N VAL A 31 0.69 -6.14 -1.74
CA VAL A 31 1.27 -7.24 -0.94
C VAL A 31 1.52 -6.78 0.50
N ILE A 32 1.69 -5.47 0.70
CA ILE A 32 1.88 -4.87 2.02
C ILE A 32 0.52 -4.71 2.70
N THR A 33 0.31 -5.47 3.77
CA THR A 33 -0.82 -5.37 4.69
C THR A 33 -0.44 -4.57 5.94
N ASP A 34 -1.43 -4.02 6.65
CA ASP A 34 -1.19 -3.23 7.85
C ASP A 34 -0.59 -4.07 8.99
N ASP A 35 -1.01 -5.33 9.13
CA ASP A 35 -0.45 -6.27 10.12
C ASP A 35 1.05 -6.52 9.91
N MET A 36 1.47 -6.62 8.64
CA MET A 36 2.87 -6.79 8.28
C MET A 36 3.67 -5.53 8.62
N VAL A 37 3.12 -4.35 8.35
CA VAL A 37 3.76 -3.07 8.69
C VAL A 37 3.94 -2.95 10.21
N ALA A 38 2.91 -3.28 10.99
CA ALA A 38 2.97 -3.24 12.45
C ALA A 38 4.00 -4.23 13.02
N SER A 39 4.09 -5.44 12.45
CA SER A 39 5.05 -6.45 12.87
C SER A 39 6.50 -6.03 12.60
N VAL A 40 6.76 -5.43 11.43
CA VAL A 40 8.09 -4.89 11.08
C VAL A 40 8.44 -3.70 11.98
N GLU A 41 7.50 -2.80 12.26
CA GLU A 41 7.71 -1.67 13.16
C GLU A 41 8.06 -2.13 14.58
N ALA A 42 7.33 -3.10 15.12
CA ALA A 42 7.63 -3.68 16.43
C ALA A 42 9.06 -4.24 16.48
N LYS A 43 9.50 -4.93 15.40
CA LYS A 43 10.86 -5.48 15.31
C LYS A 43 11.95 -4.40 15.27
N ILE A 44 11.69 -3.30 14.57
CA ILE A 44 12.57 -2.12 14.53
C ILE A 44 12.65 -1.44 15.89
N LEU A 45 11.54 -1.35 16.61
CA LEU A 45 11.50 -0.74 17.94
C LEU A 45 12.21 -1.61 18.99
N GLU A 46 12.16 -2.93 18.86
CA GLU A 46 12.92 -3.88 19.68
C GLU A 46 14.44 -3.70 19.47
N ASN A 47 14.90 -3.60 18.22
CA ASN A 47 16.29 -3.35 17.90
C ASN A 47 16.46 -2.19 16.91
N ARG A 48 16.63 -0.98 17.45
CA ARG A 48 16.81 0.24 16.64
C ARG A 48 18.08 0.23 15.77
N ARG A 49 19.06 -0.64 16.04
CA ARG A 49 20.26 -0.85 15.20
C ARG A 49 20.06 -2.01 14.23
N PHE A 50 18.95 -1.99 13.49
CA PHE A 50 18.64 -3.00 12.49
C PHE A 50 19.35 -2.75 11.16
N THR A 51 19.42 -3.80 10.34
CA THR A 51 19.72 -3.70 8.91
C THR A 51 18.56 -4.29 8.11
N ILE A 52 18.46 -3.97 6.82
CA ILE A 52 17.44 -4.61 5.97
C ILE A 52 17.68 -6.11 5.85
N SER A 53 18.95 -6.56 5.89
CA SER A 53 19.27 -8.01 5.90
C SER A 53 18.72 -8.71 7.14
N THR A 54 18.88 -8.12 8.33
CA THR A 54 18.38 -8.74 9.57
C THR A 54 16.85 -8.84 9.53
N LEU A 55 16.16 -7.78 9.12
CA LEU A 55 14.71 -7.84 8.94
C LEU A 55 14.29 -8.89 7.90
N SER A 56 15.03 -9.03 6.81
CA SER A 56 14.69 -10.05 5.79
C SER A 56 14.91 -11.48 6.27
N ASN A 57 15.81 -11.69 7.24
CA ASN A 57 15.98 -13.00 7.86
C ASN A 57 14.84 -13.31 8.85
N ASP A 58 14.34 -12.28 9.56
CA ASP A 58 13.21 -12.41 10.49
C ASP A 58 11.87 -12.59 9.75
N PHE A 59 11.77 -12.09 8.52
CA PHE A 59 10.58 -12.14 7.65
C PHE A 59 10.93 -12.75 6.27
N PRO A 60 11.27 -14.06 6.19
CA PRO A 60 11.74 -14.70 4.97
C PRO A 60 10.69 -14.74 3.85
N GLU A 61 9.40 -14.67 4.19
CA GLU A 61 8.28 -14.58 3.26
C GLU A 61 8.18 -13.22 2.56
N VAL A 62 8.87 -12.20 3.07
CA VAL A 62 8.86 -10.85 2.53
C VAL A 62 10.14 -10.58 1.77
N SER A 63 9.99 -10.21 0.49
CA SER A 63 11.16 -9.86 -0.32
C SER A 63 11.86 -8.60 0.20
N ARG A 64 13.19 -8.53 0.03
CA ARG A 64 14.01 -7.36 0.43
C ARG A 64 13.45 -6.04 -0.09
N SER A 65 12.96 -6.00 -1.33
CA SER A 65 12.42 -4.78 -1.95
C SER A 65 11.14 -4.31 -1.27
N VAL A 66 10.26 -5.23 -0.91
CA VAL A 66 9.06 -4.92 -0.10
C VAL A 66 9.46 -4.42 1.28
N MET A 67 10.49 -5.01 1.88
CA MET A 67 11.01 -4.57 3.18
C MET A 67 11.56 -3.15 3.14
N TYR A 68 12.30 -2.78 2.08
CA TYR A 68 12.70 -1.40 1.85
C TYR A 68 11.49 -0.45 1.80
N LYS A 69 10.46 -0.79 1.01
CA LYS A 69 9.24 0.04 0.91
C LYS A 69 8.53 0.21 2.25
N ILE A 70 8.42 -0.84 3.05
CA ILE A 70 7.81 -0.74 4.39
C ILE A 70 8.60 0.26 5.23
N VAL A 71 9.92 0.08 5.33
CA VAL A 71 10.78 0.91 6.18
C VAL A 71 10.79 2.37 5.72
N SER A 72 10.98 2.63 4.42
CA SER A 72 11.17 4.00 3.91
C SER A 72 9.89 4.72 3.51
N GLU A 73 8.89 4.03 2.97
CA GLU A 73 7.67 4.66 2.44
C GLU A 73 6.50 4.56 3.42
N LYS A 74 6.31 3.43 4.09
CA LYS A 74 5.19 3.22 5.02
C LYS A 74 5.47 3.76 6.41
N LEU A 75 6.63 3.41 6.97
CA LEU A 75 7.04 3.84 8.31
C LEU A 75 7.89 5.12 8.30
N ASN A 76 8.39 5.51 7.13
CA ASN A 76 9.19 6.73 6.93
C ASN A 76 10.46 6.80 7.82
N PHE A 77 11.02 5.65 8.20
CA PHE A 77 12.30 5.58 8.92
C PHE A 77 13.44 5.98 7.98
N LYS A 78 14.33 6.83 8.48
CA LYS A 78 15.51 7.31 7.75
C LYS A 78 16.76 7.07 8.56
N LYS A 79 17.81 6.63 7.86
CA LYS A 79 19.15 6.51 8.47
C LYS A 79 19.69 7.92 8.71
N LEU A 80 19.96 8.23 9.97
CA LEU A 80 20.64 9.46 10.36
C LEU A 80 22.15 9.20 10.37
N PHE A 81 22.92 10.12 9.83
CA PHE A 81 24.37 10.15 9.94
C PHE A 81 24.77 11.34 10.82
N SER A 82 25.74 11.15 11.70
CA SER A 82 26.43 12.27 12.34
C SER A 82 27.23 13.04 11.29
N ARG A 83 27.33 14.37 11.44
CA ARG A 83 28.18 15.21 10.60
C ARG A 83 29.65 14.99 10.90
#